data_AF-A0A1Y3AVN8-F1
#
_entry.id   AF-A0A1Y3AVN8-F1
#
_cell.length_a   1.000
_cell.length_b   1.000
_cell.length_c   1.000
_cell.angle_alpha   90.00
_cell.angle_beta   90.00
_cell.angle_gamma   90.00
#
_symmetry.space_group_name_H-M   'P 1'
#
loop_
_entity.id
_entity.type
_entity.pdbx_description
1 polymer ?
#
loop_
_entity_poly.entity_id
_entity_poly.type
_entity_poly.pdbx_seq_one_letter_code
_entity_poly.pdbx_strand_id
1 'polypeptide(L)'
;DVYSFAIILHEIILRQGVFYLGEHNNLSPRDIIYQLANVNGNTTTTTNAITTTNNNNNEYLRPLLEEHMADEAVLQMVRRCWHEDPNERPDFLTLQSIIRRINK
;
A
#
# COMPACT_ATOMS: atom_id res chain seq x y z
N ASP A 1 10.76 2.11 9.34
CA ASP A 1 11.48 3.07 8.45
C ASP A 1 10.42 3.87 7.68
N VAL A 2 10.77 4.56 6.59
CA VAL A 2 9.80 5.31 5.75
C VAL A 2 8.77 4.38 5.09
N TYR A 3 9.13 3.14 4.80
CA TYR A 3 8.18 2.13 4.31
C TYR A 3 7.13 1.81 5.38
N SER A 4 7.54 1.51 6.61
CA SER A 4 6.59 1.25 7.71
C SER A 4 5.71 2.47 8.00
N PHE A 5 6.26 3.68 7.86
CA PHE A 5 5.48 4.92 7.99
C PHE A 5 4.33 4.98 6.98
N ALA A 6 4.55 4.56 5.72
CA ALA A 6 3.50 4.51 4.70
C ALA A 6 2.34 3.59 5.10
N ILE A 7 2.66 2.42 5.66
CA ILE A 7 1.67 1.42 6.10
C ILE A 7 0.84 1.99 7.27
N ILE A 8 1.51 2.60 8.25
CA ILE A 8 0.82 3.25 9.38
C ILE A 8 -0.06 4.40 8.88
N LEU A 9 0.43 5.20 7.92
CA LEU A 9 -0.34 6.30 7.36
C LEU A 9 -1.57 5.80 6.58
N HIS A 10 -1.44 4.71 5.83
CA HIS A 10 -2.56 4.04 5.18
C HIS A 10 -3.64 3.61 6.19
N GLU A 11 -3.24 2.97 7.30
CA GLU A 11 -4.16 2.58 8.37
C GLU A 11 -4.87 3.79 9.00
N ILE A 12 -4.16 4.92 9.08
CA ILE A 12 -4.72 6.19 9.57
C ILE A 12 -5.76 6.76 8.61
N ILE A 13 -5.48 6.73 7.31
CA ILE A 13 -6.37 7.27 6.27
C ILE A 13 -7.66 6.46 6.21
N LEU A 14 -7.55 5.13 6.11
CA LEU A 14 -8.70 4.28 5.80
C LEU A 14 -9.50 3.85 7.01
N ARG A 15 -8.87 3.74 8.19
CA ARG A 15 -9.54 3.29 9.43
C ARG A 15 -10.24 1.93 9.31
N GLN A 16 -9.83 1.08 8.36
CA GLN A 16 -10.41 -0.25 8.11
C GLN A 16 -9.60 -1.41 8.70
N GLY A 17 -8.66 -1.10 9.60
CA GLY A 17 -7.75 -2.08 10.18
C GLY A 17 -6.47 -2.27 9.37
N VAL A 18 -5.64 -3.20 9.85
CA VAL A 18 -4.28 -3.42 9.35
C VAL A 18 -4.33 -4.06 7.97
N PHE A 19 -3.58 -3.49 7.01
CA PHE A 19 -3.41 -4.04 5.67
C PHE A 19 -4.75 -4.28 4.94
N TYR A 20 -5.66 -3.29 4.97
CA TYR A 20 -6.97 -3.38 4.33
C TYR A 20 -6.85 -3.53 2.80
N LEU A 21 -7.59 -4.49 2.24
CA LEU A 21 -7.57 -4.86 0.81
C LEU A 21 -8.93 -4.63 0.10
N GLY A 22 -9.87 -3.93 0.73
CA GLY A 22 -11.21 -3.69 0.20
C GLY A 22 -12.30 -4.56 0.85
N GLU A 23 -13.55 -4.12 0.75
CA GLU A 23 -14.75 -4.76 1.36
C GLU A 23 -14.96 -6.22 0.94
N HIS A 24 -14.46 -6.61 -0.23
CA HIS A 24 -14.65 -7.94 -0.79
C HIS A 24 -13.43 -8.84 -0.65
N ASN A 25 -12.39 -8.38 0.06
CA ASN A 25 -11.19 -9.15 0.30
C ASN A 25 -11.15 -9.69 1.73
N ASN A 26 -11.25 -11.01 1.86
CA ASN A 26 -11.35 -11.71 3.15
C ASN A 26 -10.08 -12.52 3.47
N LEU A 27 -8.92 -12.12 2.94
CA LEU A 27 -7.66 -12.81 3.24
C LEU A 27 -7.36 -12.74 4.73
N SER A 28 -7.04 -13.88 5.33
CA SER A 28 -6.59 -13.91 6.71
C SER A 28 -5.17 -13.34 6.83
N PRO A 29 -4.73 -12.87 8.02
CA PRO A 29 -3.35 -12.43 8.23
C PRO A 29 -2.32 -13.49 7.82
N ARG A 30 -2.65 -14.78 7.99
CA ARG A 30 -1.79 -15.89 7.57
C ARG A 30 -1.67 -15.97 6.06
N ASP A 31 -2.76 -15.78 5.34
CA ASP A 31 -2.77 -15.83 3.87
C ASP A 31 -2.03 -14.64 3.28
N ILE A 32 -2.16 -13.45 3.90
CA ILE A 32 -1.39 -12.26 3.52
C ILE A 32 0.11 -12.52 3.68
N ILE A 33 0.55 -13.05 4.82
CA ILE A 33 1.96 -13.41 5.05
C ILE A 33 2.43 -14.45 4.03
N TYR A 34 1.60 -15.47 3.76
CA TYR A 34 1.93 -16.51 2.78
C TYR A 34 2.10 -15.92 1.37
N GLN A 35 1.21 -15.04 0.95
CA GLN A 35 1.32 -14.37 -0.36
C GLN A 35 2.56 -13.48 -0.42
N LEU A 36 2.83 -12.69 0.62
CA LEU A 36 4.03 -11.83 0.69
C LEU A 36 5.35 -12.63 0.64
N ALA A 37 5.39 -13.81 1.26
CA ALA A 37 6.57 -14.66 1.26
C ALA A 37 6.79 -15.38 -0.08
N ASN A 38 5.73 -15.62 -0.85
CA ASN A 38 5.75 -16.47 -2.04
C ASN A 38 5.60 -15.71 -3.37
N VAL A 39 5.88 -14.40 -3.39
CA VAL A 39 5.77 -13.51 -4.58
C VAL A 39 6.64 -13.96 -5.78
N ASN A 40 7.50 -14.97 -5.63
CA ASN A 40 8.48 -15.37 -6.64
C ASN A 40 8.03 -16.46 -7.63
N GLY A 41 6.75 -16.78 -7.72
CA GLY A 41 6.29 -17.73 -8.73
C GLY A 41 4.78 -17.73 -8.92
N ASN A 42 4.33 -17.21 -10.07
CA ASN A 42 3.13 -17.64 -10.78
C ASN A 42 1.88 -18.05 -9.96
N THR A 43 1.35 -17.18 -9.09
CA THR A 43 0.03 -17.43 -8.51
C THR A 43 -1.08 -17.07 -9.50
N THR A 44 -1.29 -17.96 -10.47
CA THR A 44 -2.64 -18.19 -11.02
C THR A 44 -3.38 -19.00 -9.95
N THR A 45 -4.19 -18.36 -9.11
CA THR A 45 -5.22 -19.07 -8.35
C THR A 45 -6.57 -18.51 -8.72
N THR A 46 -7.10 -19.13 -9.76
CA THR A 46 -8.51 -19.20 -10.11
C THR A 46 -9.29 -19.78 -8.93
N THR A 47 -9.99 -18.94 -8.18
CA THR A 47 -11.34 -19.23 -7.66
C THR A 47 -12.01 -17.90 -7.36
N ASN A 48 -12.98 -17.54 -8.21
CA ASN A 48 -13.96 -16.47 -8.02
C ASN A 48 -13.38 -15.05 -7.96
N ALA A 49 -13.17 -14.47 -9.14
CA ALA A 49 -13.13 -13.04 -9.44
C ALA A 49 -13.06 -12.08 -8.24
N ILE A 50 -11.86 -11.87 -7.72
CA ILE A 50 -11.51 -10.60 -7.09
C ILE A 50 -10.28 -10.12 -7.84
N THR A 51 -10.54 -9.36 -8.90
CA THR A 51 -9.56 -8.52 -9.56
C THR A 51 -8.98 -7.62 -8.48
N THR A 52 -7.77 -7.92 -8.00
CA THR A 52 -6.94 -6.87 -7.42
C THR A 52 -6.80 -5.85 -8.53
N THR A 53 -7.49 -4.73 -8.44
CA THR A 53 -7.31 -3.55 -9.29
C THR A 53 -5.98 -2.87 -8.99
N ASN A 54 -4.90 -3.63 -8.77
CA ASN A 54 -3.58 -3.11 -9.06
C ASN A 54 -3.39 -3.32 -10.57
N ASN A 55 -3.49 -2.23 -11.32
CA ASN A 55 -3.38 -2.26 -12.78
C ASN A 55 -1.96 -2.62 -13.28
N ASN A 56 -1.13 -3.31 -12.48
CA ASN A 56 0.26 -3.63 -12.79
C ASN A 56 0.53 -5.12 -12.51
N ASN A 57 0.61 -5.90 -13.58
CA ASN A 57 0.88 -7.35 -13.64
C ASN A 57 2.26 -7.79 -13.13
N ASN A 58 2.73 -7.28 -11.99
CA ASN A 58 3.89 -7.79 -11.24
C ASN A 58 4.10 -7.09 -9.87
N GLU A 59 3.13 -6.32 -9.39
CA GLU A 59 3.30 -5.53 -8.17
C GLU A 59 3.13 -6.39 -6.91
N TYR A 60 4.10 -6.29 -6.01
CA TYR A 60 4.05 -6.85 -4.65
C TYR A 60 2.71 -6.56 -3.99
N LEU A 61 2.21 -7.50 -3.19
CA LEU A 61 0.95 -7.30 -2.46
C LEU A 61 1.05 -6.03 -1.61
N ARG A 62 0.11 -5.10 -1.82
CA ARG A 62 0.00 -3.81 -1.13
C ARG A 62 -1.41 -3.64 -0.57
N PRO A 63 -1.57 -2.90 0.54
CA PRO A 63 -2.87 -2.43 0.99
C PRO A 63 -3.55 -1.59 -0.11
N LEU A 64 -4.89 -1.62 -0.16
CA LEU A 64 -5.68 -0.89 -1.13
C LEU A 64 -5.51 0.63 -0.98
N LEU A 65 -5.13 1.34 -2.04
CA LEU A 65 -4.97 2.80 -2.03
C LEU A 65 -5.42 3.44 -3.35
N GLU A 66 -6.68 3.85 -3.39
CA GLU A 66 -7.35 4.43 -4.55
C GLU A 66 -7.42 5.96 -4.47
N GLU A 67 -7.60 6.61 -5.62
CA GLU A 67 -7.54 8.07 -5.77
C GLU A 67 -8.60 8.83 -4.97
N HIS A 68 -9.74 8.20 -4.68
CA HIS A 68 -10.84 8.84 -3.95
C HIS A 68 -10.73 8.69 -2.43
N MET A 69 -9.69 8.02 -1.92
CA MET A 69 -9.57 7.68 -0.50
C MET A 69 -8.97 8.80 0.36
N ALA A 70 -8.19 9.71 -0.24
CA ALA A 70 -7.60 10.86 0.44
C ALA A 70 -7.20 11.94 -0.56
N ASP A 71 -6.66 13.05 -0.04
CA ASP A 71 -6.02 14.09 -0.85
C ASP A 71 -4.88 13.51 -1.72
N GLU A 72 -4.80 13.95 -2.98
CA GLU A 72 -3.85 13.42 -3.96
C GLU A 72 -2.40 13.52 -3.46
N ALA A 73 -2.02 14.61 -2.79
CA ALA A 73 -0.67 14.78 -2.28
C ALA A 73 -0.36 13.79 -1.14
N VAL A 74 -1.35 13.44 -0.33
CA VAL A 74 -1.23 12.38 0.70
C VAL A 74 -1.07 11.02 0.04
N LEU A 75 -1.90 10.70 -0.97
CA LEU A 75 -1.83 9.43 -1.68
C LEU A 75 -0.48 9.26 -2.39
N GLN A 76 0.01 10.29 -3.07
CA GLN A 76 1.33 10.29 -3.70
C GLN A 76 2.46 10.13 -2.67
N MET A 77 2.33 10.76 -1.49
CA MET A 77 3.31 10.60 -0.42
C MET A 77 3.37 9.15 0.08
N VAL A 78 2.22 8.52 0.35
CA VAL A 78 2.17 7.09 0.74
C VAL A 78 2.83 6.22 -0.33
N ARG A 79 2.49 6.46 -1.62
CA ARG A 79 3.06 5.71 -2.76
C ARG A 79 4.59 5.78 -2.85
N ARG A 80 5.17 6.96 -2.61
CA ARG A 80 6.63 7.13 -2.59
C ARG A 80 7.28 6.51 -1.36
N CYS A 81 6.60 6.55 -0.22
CA CYS A 81 7.15 6.02 1.03
C CYS A 81 7.31 4.50 1.02
N TRP A 82 6.37 3.77 0.42
CA TRP A 82 6.41 2.30 0.34
C TRP A 82 7.01 1.76 -0.98
N HIS A 83 7.87 2.54 -1.65
CA HIS A 83 8.57 2.08 -2.84
C HIS A 83 9.45 0.86 -2.51
N GLU A 84 9.61 -0.08 -3.43
CA GLU A 84 10.43 -1.28 -3.17
C GLU A 84 11.91 -0.95 -3.04
N ASP A 85 12.47 -0.22 -4.01
CA ASP A 85 13.82 0.32 -3.91
C ASP A 85 13.91 1.32 -2.74
N PRO A 86 14.72 1.05 -1.70
CA PRO A 86 14.91 1.98 -0.58
C PRO A 86 15.48 3.34 -1.00
N ASN A 87 16.20 3.43 -2.12
CA ASN A 87 16.79 4.67 -2.60
C ASN A 87 15.77 5.62 -3.23
N GLU A 88 14.66 5.10 -3.72
CA GLU A 88 13.55 5.88 -4.29
C GLU A 88 12.61 6.43 -3.19
N ARG A 89 12.74 5.91 -1.96
CA ARG A 89 11.97 6.40 -0.82
C ARG A 89 12.50 7.76 -0.39
N PRO A 90 11.63 8.74 -0.06
CA PRO A 90 12.07 10.02 0.49
C PRO A 90 12.67 9.82 1.89
N ASP A 91 13.62 10.66 2.27
CA ASP A 91 14.08 10.72 3.66
C ASP A 91 13.10 11.49 4.57
N PHE A 92 13.34 11.45 5.88
CA PHE A 92 12.45 12.12 6.84
C PHE A 92 12.44 13.64 6.69
N LEU A 93 13.54 14.26 6.24
CA LEU A 93 13.61 15.71 6.01
C LEU A 93 12.67 16.10 4.85
N THR A 94 12.70 15.34 3.76
CA THR A 94 11.82 15.51 2.61
C THR A 94 10.36 15.30 3.02
N LEU A 95 10.07 14.28 3.83
CA LEU A 95 8.72 14.03 4.33
C LEU A 95 8.18 15.17 5.20
N GLN A 96 9.00 15.73 6.10
CA GLN A 96 8.59 16.89 6.88
C GLN A 96 8.23 18.09 5.99
N SER A 97 8.99 18.31 4.91
CA SER A 97 8.69 19.37 3.93
C SER A 97 7.36 19.11 3.20
N ILE A 98 7.13 17.88 2.75
CA ILE A 98 5.88 17.47 2.09
C ILE A 98 4.68 17.67 3.03
N ILE A 99 4.75 17.17 4.27
CA ILE A 99 3.66 17.27 5.25
C ILE A 99 3.35 18.73 5.58
N ARG A 100 4.36 19.58 5.77
CA ARG A 100 4.16 21.03 5.99
C ARG A 100 3.45 21.71 4.83
N ARG A 101 3.67 21.24 3.60
CA ARG A 101 3.01 21.77 2.40
C ARG A 101 1.55 21.30 2.30
N ILE A 102 1.27 20.05 2.68
CA ILE A 102 -0.09 19.49 2.69
C ILE A 102 -0.95 20.17 3.76
N ASN A 103 -0.37 20.52 4.91
CA ASN A 103 -1.10 21.14 6.04
C ASN A 103 -1.26 22.67 5.91
N LYS A 104 -0.93 23.27 4.76
CA LYS A 104 -1.15 24.70 4.49
C LYS A 104 -2.47 24.89 3.75
#